data_AF-A0A9W7SP95-F1
#
_entry.id   AF-A0A9W7SP95-F1
#
_cell.length_a   1.000
_cell.length_b   1.000
_cell.length_c   1.000
_cell.angle_alpha   90.00
_cell.angle_beta   90.00
_cell.angle_gamma   90.00
#
_symmetry.space_group_name_H-M   'P 1'
#
loop_
_entity.id
_entity.type
_entity.pdbx_description
1 polymer ?
#
loop_
_entity_poly.entity_id
_entity_poly.type
_entity_poly.pdbx_seq_one_letter_code
_entity_poly.pdbx_strand_id
1 'polypeptide(L)'
;MSFYDLNVPYTPTADLPRTLHFLSELGYTTHVRLADLAKCYDVVAVRPVDEKGLQQACASLDCDIVSLDLTQRLPYHFRSKMVSEAVRSGKRLEICYAQGLRADAAARRNLIANATQLIRASRGRGLVVSSEAGGAAGLRGPWDVVNLATIWGLSHERGFEAVSKEPRGVVVMARLKRTGYRGVIDVVEGGEKPAVVKEDEVGRETVKQGQGQKRKSEEALDGGEKQISKREAKRRAKAAKLVQAQGNASGDGKEVGDGEGTVPVGEG
;
A
#
# COMPACT_ATOMS: atom_id res chain seq x y z
N MET A 1 31.21 -24.39 -4.85
CA MET A 1 30.67 -24.15 -6.20
C MET A 1 30.01 -22.78 -6.15
N SER A 2 30.72 -21.76 -6.64
CA SER A 2 30.34 -20.35 -6.48
C SER A 2 29.24 -19.99 -7.47
N PHE A 3 28.11 -19.49 -6.98
CA PHE A 3 27.13 -18.78 -7.80
C PHE A 3 27.45 -17.29 -7.71
N TYR A 4 27.95 -16.74 -8.80
CA TYR A 4 27.94 -15.30 -9.07
C TYR A 4 26.90 -15.06 -10.16
N ASP A 5 26.00 -14.11 -9.95
CA ASP A 5 25.24 -13.52 -11.05
C ASP A 5 25.40 -12.00 -10.97
N LEU A 6 26.22 -11.48 -11.88
CA LEU A 6 26.64 -10.07 -12.00
C LEU A 6 26.23 -9.49 -13.36
N ASN A 7 25.26 -10.08 -14.07
CA ASN A 7 25.07 -9.84 -15.51
C ASN A 7 23.86 -9.00 -15.89
N VAL A 8 23.51 -7.95 -15.15
CA VAL A 8 22.67 -6.87 -15.72
C VAL A 8 23.14 -5.50 -15.24
N PRO A 9 23.62 -4.61 -16.13
CA PRO A 9 23.93 -3.23 -15.77
C PRO A 9 22.65 -2.48 -15.38
N TYR A 10 22.72 -1.77 -14.25
CA TYR A 10 21.66 -0.88 -13.75
C TYR A 10 21.36 0.23 -14.78
N THR A 11 20.11 0.30 -15.27
CA THR A 11 19.62 1.39 -16.12
C THR A 11 18.58 2.23 -15.38
N PRO A 12 18.73 3.56 -15.27
CA PRO A 12 17.88 4.42 -14.45
C PRO A 12 16.54 4.80 -15.11
N THR A 13 16.01 3.97 -16.02
CA THR A 13 14.70 4.21 -16.65
C THR A 13 13.59 3.57 -15.82
N ALA A 14 12.57 4.38 -15.50
CA ALA A 14 11.45 4.09 -14.59
C ALA A 14 10.45 3.01 -15.05
N ASP A 15 10.88 2.02 -15.81
CA ASP A 15 10.14 0.77 -16.01
C ASP A 15 10.66 -0.23 -15.00
N LEU A 16 9.83 -0.65 -14.04
CA LEU A 16 10.23 -1.71 -13.12
C LEU A 16 10.70 -2.91 -13.96
N PRO A 17 11.99 -3.31 -13.90
CA PRO A 17 12.45 -4.45 -14.66
C PRO A 17 11.57 -5.64 -14.26
N ARG A 18 11.06 -6.38 -15.26
CA ARG A 18 10.24 -7.59 -15.08
C ARG A 18 11.01 -8.75 -14.41
N THR A 19 12.19 -8.47 -13.89
CA THR A 19 13.13 -9.40 -13.28
C THR A 19 13.52 -8.80 -11.93
N LEU A 20 12.95 -9.34 -10.85
CA LEU A 20 13.47 -9.10 -9.50
C LEU A 20 14.77 -9.90 -9.37
N HIS A 21 15.90 -9.20 -9.19
CA HIS A 21 17.19 -9.83 -8.96
C HIS A 21 17.28 -10.28 -7.49
N PHE A 22 17.39 -11.58 -7.27
CA PHE A 22 17.63 -12.14 -5.94
C PHE A 22 19.11 -11.95 -5.59
N LEU A 23 19.42 -11.03 -4.68
CA LEU A 23 20.80 -10.80 -4.26
C LEU A 23 21.03 -11.28 -2.82
N SER A 24 21.97 -12.21 -2.70
CA SER A 24 22.61 -12.72 -1.48
C SER A 24 21.71 -13.40 -0.42
N GLU A 25 21.95 -14.70 -0.21
CA GLU A 25 21.57 -15.38 1.03
C GLU A 25 22.55 -14.93 2.12
N LEU A 26 22.16 -13.90 2.87
CA LEU A 26 22.92 -13.42 4.00
C LEU A 26 22.62 -14.30 5.21
N GLY A 27 23.61 -15.06 5.67
CA GLY A 27 23.47 -15.91 6.85
C GLY A 27 23.10 -15.15 8.13
N TYR A 28 22.88 -15.93 9.19
CA TYR A 28 22.35 -15.64 10.53
C TYR A 28 22.78 -14.36 11.28
N THR A 29 23.78 -13.62 10.80
CA THR A 29 24.40 -12.49 11.52
C THR A 29 24.03 -11.10 10.99
N THR A 30 23.09 -11.01 10.04
CA THR A 30 22.92 -9.78 9.22
C THR A 30 21.73 -8.89 9.59
N HIS A 31 20.99 -9.22 10.65
CA HIS A 31 19.87 -8.40 11.14
C HIS A 31 20.25 -6.92 11.37
N VAL A 32 21.49 -6.65 11.78
CA VAL A 32 21.97 -5.30 12.13
C VAL A 32 22.10 -4.38 10.90
N ARG A 33 22.26 -4.93 9.69
CA ARG A 33 22.45 -4.14 8.46
C ARG A 33 21.26 -4.15 7.51
N LEU A 34 20.13 -4.74 7.90
CA LEU A 34 18.97 -4.87 7.02
C LEU A 34 18.45 -3.50 6.55
N ALA A 35 18.48 -2.48 7.41
CA ALA A 35 18.04 -1.12 7.07
C ALA A 35 18.94 -0.43 6.03
N ASP A 36 20.25 -0.73 6.04
CA ASP A 36 21.17 -0.19 5.04
C ASP A 36 21.06 -0.97 3.74
N LEU A 37 20.91 -2.29 3.83
CA LEU A 37 20.70 -3.17 2.69
C LEU A 37 19.39 -2.82 1.95
N ALA A 38 18.31 -2.57 2.68
CA ALA A 38 17.00 -2.23 2.13
C ALA A 38 17.02 -0.96 1.24
N LYS A 39 18.00 -0.06 1.41
CA LYS A 39 18.17 1.12 0.55
C LYS A 39 18.66 0.74 -0.85
N CYS A 40 19.35 -0.39 -0.98
CA CYS A 40 19.96 -0.85 -2.23
C CYS A 40 19.06 -1.77 -3.06
N TYR A 41 17.94 -2.24 -2.52
CA TYR A 41 17.03 -3.17 -3.20
C TYR A 41 15.60 -2.63 -3.28
N ASP A 42 14.87 -3.09 -4.28
CA ASP A 42 13.46 -2.73 -4.45
C ASP A 42 12.51 -3.56 -3.57
N VAL A 43 12.87 -4.81 -3.29
CA VAL A 43 12.09 -5.75 -2.48
C VAL A 43 13.06 -6.53 -1.59
N VAL A 44 12.72 -6.65 -0.30
CA VAL A 44 13.54 -7.39 0.67
C VAL A 44 12.79 -8.65 1.10
N ALA A 45 13.36 -9.82 0.83
CA ALA A 45 12.86 -11.09 1.32
C ALA A 45 13.80 -11.67 2.39
N VAL A 46 13.23 -12.29 3.43
CA VAL A 46 14.00 -13.00 4.47
C VAL A 46 13.55 -14.45 4.54
N ARG A 47 14.49 -15.36 4.76
CA ARG A 47 14.23 -16.80 4.88
C ARG A 47 14.59 -17.30 6.28
N PRO A 48 13.66 -17.23 7.25
CA PRO A 48 13.91 -17.76 8.58
C PRO A 48 14.04 -19.28 8.55
N VAL A 49 14.96 -19.81 9.34
CA VAL A 49 15.22 -21.26 9.45
C VAL A 49 14.81 -21.85 10.80
N ASP A 50 14.48 -21.00 11.77
CA ASP A 50 14.08 -21.36 13.12
C ASP A 50 12.82 -20.59 13.55
N GLU A 51 12.18 -21.03 14.63
CA GLU A 51 10.94 -20.41 15.11
C GLU A 51 11.15 -18.97 15.58
N LYS A 52 12.31 -18.67 16.18
CA LYS A 52 12.64 -17.32 16.68
C LYS A 52 12.85 -16.35 15.53
N GLY A 53 13.61 -16.75 14.51
CA GLY A 53 13.81 -15.97 13.29
C GLY A 53 12.48 -15.75 12.56
N LEU A 54 11.62 -16.76 12.51
CA LEU A 54 10.28 -16.61 11.93
C LEU A 54 9.42 -15.60 12.71
N GLN A 55 9.44 -15.65 14.04
CA GLN A 55 8.71 -14.70 14.87
C GLN A 55 9.21 -13.26 14.65
N GLN A 56 10.53 -13.06 14.57
CA GLN A 56 11.13 -11.76 14.28
C GLN A 56 10.81 -11.28 12.86
N ALA A 57 10.83 -12.18 11.87
CA ALA A 57 10.50 -11.88 10.47
C ALA A 57 9.05 -11.39 10.34
N CYS A 58 8.12 -12.06 11.02
CA CYS A 58 6.73 -11.66 11.03
C CYS A 58 6.49 -10.34 11.79
N ALA A 59 7.12 -10.16 12.94
CA ALA A 59 6.83 -9.04 13.84
C ALA A 59 7.59 -7.75 13.50
N SER A 60 8.92 -7.78 13.56
CA SER A 60 9.73 -6.57 13.71
C SER A 60 10.72 -6.31 12.58
N LEU A 61 11.11 -7.34 11.81
CA LEU A 61 12.06 -7.13 10.70
C LEU A 61 11.40 -6.34 9.58
N ASP A 62 12.15 -5.39 9.03
CA ASP A 62 11.74 -4.61 7.87
C ASP A 62 12.03 -5.39 6.58
N CYS A 63 11.14 -6.32 6.28
CA CYS A 63 11.13 -7.10 5.06
C CYS A 63 9.73 -7.07 4.43
N ASP A 64 9.67 -7.34 3.14
CA ASP A 64 8.41 -7.38 2.38
C ASP A 64 7.89 -8.80 2.22
N ILE A 65 8.79 -9.77 2.06
CA ILE A 65 8.48 -11.19 1.90
C ILE A 65 9.17 -12.02 2.98
N VAL A 66 8.43 -12.95 3.57
CA VAL A 66 8.97 -14.03 4.41
C VAL A 66 8.89 -15.32 3.61
N SER A 67 10.03 -15.75 3.08
CA SER A 67 10.20 -16.98 2.31
C SER A 67 10.46 -18.16 3.25
N LEU A 68 9.91 -19.33 2.97
CA LEU A 68 10.02 -20.49 3.85
C LEU A 68 10.48 -21.71 3.08
N ASP A 69 11.42 -22.46 3.66
CA ASP A 69 11.68 -23.82 3.20
C ASP A 69 10.66 -24.79 3.78
N LEU A 70 9.62 -25.05 3.00
CA LEU A 70 8.56 -25.98 3.38
C LEU A 70 8.90 -27.44 3.07
N THR A 71 10.03 -27.71 2.40
CA THR A 71 10.40 -29.08 2.01
C THR A 71 10.99 -29.91 3.15
N GLN A 72 11.43 -29.26 4.22
CA GLN A 72 11.96 -29.93 5.40
C GLN A 72 10.89 -30.12 6.49
N ARG A 73 11.14 -31.04 7.42
CA ARG A 73 10.29 -31.20 8.60
C ARG A 73 10.58 -30.06 9.57
N LEU A 74 9.66 -29.09 9.65
CA LEU A 74 9.82 -27.94 10.55
C LEU A 74 9.72 -28.39 12.02
N PRO A 75 10.62 -27.92 12.91
CA PRO A 75 10.57 -28.23 14.33
C PRO A 75 9.54 -27.38 15.10
N TYR A 76 8.72 -26.60 14.38
CA TYR A 76 7.75 -25.66 14.94
C TYR A 76 6.45 -25.65 14.10
N HIS A 77 5.42 -25.01 14.65
CA HIS A 77 4.12 -24.85 13.99
C HIS A 77 3.84 -23.38 13.68
N PHE A 78 3.11 -23.12 12.60
CA PHE A 78 2.69 -21.76 12.25
C PHE A 78 1.60 -21.24 13.19
N ARG A 79 1.93 -20.26 14.03
CA ARG A 79 0.98 -19.65 14.96
C ARG A 79 0.14 -18.59 14.25
N SER A 80 -1.19 -18.73 14.25
CA SER A 80 -2.09 -17.80 13.53
C SER A 80 -1.91 -16.33 13.89
N LYS A 81 -1.63 -16.00 15.17
CA LYS A 81 -1.40 -14.61 15.61
C LYS A 81 -0.16 -14.01 14.93
N MET A 82 0.93 -14.77 14.89
CA MET A 82 2.20 -14.36 14.27
C MET A 82 2.03 -14.16 12.76
N VAL A 83 1.38 -15.12 12.09
CA VAL A 83 1.15 -15.04 10.64
C VAL A 83 0.19 -13.89 10.30
N SER A 84 -0.88 -13.73 11.07
CA SER A 84 -1.85 -12.63 10.88
C SER A 84 -1.19 -11.26 11.09
N GLU A 85 -0.26 -11.15 12.03
CA GLU A 85 0.50 -9.92 12.27
C GLU A 85 1.38 -9.55 11.07
N ALA A 86 2.09 -10.54 10.51
CA ALA A 86 2.88 -10.33 9.29
C ALA A 86 2.02 -9.79 8.15
N VAL A 87 0.90 -10.45 7.87
CA VAL A 87 -0.05 -10.05 6.81
C VAL A 87 -0.62 -8.66 7.07
N ARG A 88 -1.00 -8.36 8.32
CA ARG A 88 -1.52 -7.04 8.73
C ARG A 88 -0.50 -5.92 8.53
N SER A 89 0.78 -6.20 8.79
CA SER A 89 1.89 -5.27 8.58
C SER A 89 2.30 -5.11 7.11
N GLY A 90 1.56 -5.71 6.17
CA GLY A 90 1.82 -5.59 4.74
C GLY A 90 2.86 -6.57 4.19
N LYS A 91 3.41 -7.46 5.03
CA LYS A 91 4.32 -8.52 4.59
C LYS A 91 3.55 -9.64 3.87
N ARG A 92 4.23 -10.43 3.05
CA ARG A 92 3.69 -11.65 2.45
C ARG A 92 4.50 -12.88 2.82
N LEU A 93 3.84 -14.02 2.96
CA LEU A 93 4.52 -15.29 3.15
C LEU A 93 4.60 -16.02 1.82
N GLU A 94 5.79 -16.43 1.42
CA GLU A 94 6.04 -17.06 0.13
C GLU A 94 6.07 -18.58 0.25
N ILE A 95 5.43 -19.24 -0.72
CA ILE A 95 5.46 -20.69 -0.94
C ILE A 95 6.17 -20.95 -2.26
N CYS A 96 7.34 -21.59 -2.21
CA CYS A 96 8.14 -21.92 -3.39
C CYS A 96 7.82 -23.32 -3.91
N TYR A 97 7.11 -23.40 -5.04
CA TYR A 97 6.57 -24.67 -5.52
C TYR A 97 7.61 -25.58 -6.18
N ALA A 98 8.63 -25.01 -6.86
CA ALA A 98 9.55 -25.84 -7.63
C ALA A 98 10.47 -26.68 -6.71
N GLN A 99 10.66 -26.24 -5.46
CA GLN A 99 11.38 -26.99 -4.44
C GLN A 99 10.73 -28.36 -4.20
N GLY A 100 9.39 -28.42 -4.13
CA GLY A 100 8.66 -29.69 -3.97
C GLY A 100 8.56 -30.52 -5.25
N LEU A 101 8.61 -29.88 -6.43
CA LEU A 101 8.55 -30.58 -7.72
C LEU A 101 9.84 -31.33 -8.05
N ARG A 102 11.00 -30.78 -7.64
CA ARG A 102 12.33 -31.34 -7.92
C ARG A 102 12.86 -32.22 -6.79
N ALA A 103 12.17 -32.26 -5.65
CA ALA A 103 12.59 -32.98 -4.47
C ALA A 103 12.12 -34.44 -4.45
N ASP A 104 12.65 -35.19 -3.47
CA ASP A 104 12.24 -36.56 -3.21
C ASP A 104 10.80 -36.65 -2.64
N ALA A 105 10.31 -37.87 -2.49
CA ALA A 105 8.96 -38.11 -1.98
C ALA A 105 8.76 -37.61 -0.54
N ALA A 106 9.82 -37.56 0.29
CA ALA A 106 9.73 -37.11 1.67
C ALA A 106 9.55 -35.59 1.73
N ALA A 107 10.39 -34.85 1.01
CA ALA A 107 10.31 -33.41 0.92
C ALA A 107 9.02 -32.91 0.27
N ARG A 108 8.49 -33.63 -0.72
CA ARG A 108 7.16 -33.33 -1.28
C ARG A 108 6.03 -33.50 -0.25
N ARG A 109 6.08 -34.53 0.59
CA ARG A 109 5.10 -34.71 1.68
C ARG A 109 5.20 -33.59 2.71
N ASN A 110 6.42 -33.23 3.11
CA ASN A 110 6.65 -32.11 4.02
C ASN A 110 6.11 -30.80 3.45
N LEU A 111 6.37 -30.52 2.17
CA LEU A 111 5.88 -29.32 1.50
C LEU A 111 4.35 -29.24 1.55
N ILE A 112 3.65 -30.33 1.21
CA ILE A 112 2.17 -30.37 1.30
C ILE A 112 1.72 -30.13 2.75
N ALA A 113 2.28 -30.85 3.72
CA ALA A 113 1.87 -30.73 5.12
C ALA A 113 2.15 -29.33 5.70
N ASN A 114 3.31 -28.76 5.43
CA ASN A 114 3.72 -27.45 5.92
C ASN A 114 2.95 -26.31 5.21
N ALA A 115 2.75 -26.41 3.89
CA ALA A 115 1.94 -25.45 3.14
C ALA A 115 0.49 -25.43 3.65
N THR A 116 -0.12 -26.60 3.87
CA THR A 116 -1.47 -26.69 4.45
C THR A 116 -1.55 -26.07 5.84
N GLN A 117 -0.54 -26.31 6.70
CA GLN A 117 -0.47 -25.66 8.02
C GLN A 117 -0.34 -24.14 7.90
N LEU A 118 0.49 -23.63 6.99
CA LEU A 118 0.68 -22.21 6.75
C LEU A 118 -0.60 -21.54 6.23
N ILE A 119 -1.27 -22.16 5.25
CA ILE A 119 -2.53 -21.70 4.67
C ILE A 119 -3.61 -21.60 5.76
N ARG A 120 -3.71 -22.62 6.62
CA ARG A 120 -4.62 -22.59 7.76
C ARG A 120 -4.28 -21.47 8.74
N ALA A 121 -3.00 -21.27 9.04
CA ALA A 121 -2.55 -20.22 9.97
C ALA A 121 -2.81 -18.81 9.43
N SER A 122 -2.66 -18.58 8.11
CA SER A 122 -2.90 -17.31 7.43
C SER A 122 -4.38 -17.08 7.07
N ARG A 123 -5.21 -18.12 7.17
CA ARG A 123 -6.58 -18.17 6.65
C ARG A 123 -6.63 -17.90 5.14
N GLY A 124 -5.60 -18.37 4.43
CA GLY A 124 -5.45 -18.23 2.98
C GLY A 124 -5.20 -16.80 2.48
N ARG A 125 -4.72 -15.88 3.34
CA ARG A 125 -4.48 -14.47 2.99
C ARG A 125 -3.00 -14.12 3.05
N GLY A 126 -2.57 -13.15 2.25
CA GLY A 126 -1.22 -12.62 2.30
C GLY A 126 -0.16 -13.66 1.93
N LEU A 127 -0.51 -14.57 1.03
CA LEU A 127 0.39 -15.59 0.50
C LEU A 127 0.85 -15.19 -0.91
N VAL A 128 2.10 -15.49 -1.23
CA VAL A 128 2.66 -15.40 -2.59
C VAL A 128 3.12 -16.80 -2.98
N VAL A 129 2.83 -17.22 -4.21
CA VAL A 129 3.34 -18.48 -4.74
C VAL A 129 4.36 -18.19 -5.82
N SER A 130 5.58 -18.66 -5.60
CA SER A 130 6.74 -18.45 -6.48
C SER A 130 7.34 -19.77 -6.91
N SER A 131 8.13 -19.76 -7.99
CA SER A 131 8.80 -20.98 -8.44
C SER A 131 10.08 -21.27 -7.66
N GLU A 132 10.91 -20.25 -7.39
CA GLU A 132 12.31 -20.42 -6.95
C GLU A 132 13.08 -21.43 -7.83
N ALA A 133 12.70 -21.52 -9.10
CA ALA A 133 13.24 -22.51 -10.00
C ALA A 133 14.64 -22.09 -10.50
N GLY A 134 15.65 -22.92 -10.26
CA GLY A 134 17.00 -22.74 -10.83
C GLY A 134 17.12 -23.06 -12.33
N GLY A 135 16.01 -23.21 -13.05
CA GLY A 135 16.01 -23.52 -14.48
C GLY A 135 14.59 -23.68 -15.05
N ALA A 136 14.47 -23.61 -16.37
CA ALA A 136 13.18 -23.56 -17.08
C ALA A 136 12.25 -24.74 -16.77
N ALA A 137 12.80 -25.95 -16.54
CA ALA A 137 12.01 -27.14 -16.22
C ALA A 137 11.21 -27.04 -14.90
N GLY A 138 11.63 -26.14 -14.00
CA GLY A 138 10.94 -25.88 -12.74
C GLY A 138 9.81 -24.86 -12.84
N LEU A 139 9.60 -24.24 -14.00
CA LEU A 139 8.55 -23.25 -14.23
C LEU A 139 7.23 -23.91 -14.61
N ARG A 140 6.11 -23.27 -14.27
CA ARG A 140 4.75 -23.69 -14.59
C ARG A 140 3.93 -22.47 -15.01
N GLY A 141 2.93 -22.69 -15.84
CA GLY A 141 1.99 -21.63 -16.22
C GLY A 141 1.23 -21.11 -15.00
N PRO A 142 0.78 -19.84 -14.97
CA PRO A 142 0.10 -19.28 -13.81
C PRO A 142 -1.11 -20.11 -13.36
N TRP A 143 -1.91 -20.62 -14.30
CA TRP A 143 -3.07 -21.45 -14.00
C TRP A 143 -2.71 -22.83 -13.44
N ASP A 144 -1.59 -23.43 -13.87
CA ASP A 144 -1.09 -24.67 -13.26
C ASP A 144 -0.66 -24.44 -11.82
N VAL A 145 -0.06 -23.28 -11.53
CA VAL A 145 0.31 -22.88 -10.16
C VAL A 145 -0.93 -22.69 -9.29
N VAL A 146 -1.99 -22.07 -9.82
CA VAL A 146 -3.28 -21.95 -9.11
C VAL A 146 -3.87 -23.34 -8.82
N ASN A 147 -3.84 -24.25 -9.80
CA ASN A 147 -4.32 -25.61 -9.61
C ASN A 147 -3.49 -26.36 -8.55
N LEU A 148 -2.17 -26.23 -8.58
CA LEU A 148 -1.29 -26.79 -7.55
C LEU A 148 -1.59 -26.22 -6.16
N ALA A 149 -1.87 -24.91 -6.05
CA ALA A 149 -2.22 -24.29 -4.79
C ALA A 149 -3.50 -24.89 -4.16
N THR A 150 -4.44 -25.38 -4.97
CA THR A 150 -5.64 -26.05 -4.47
C THR A 150 -5.33 -27.37 -3.76
N ILE A 151 -4.27 -28.08 -4.19
CA ILE A 151 -3.80 -29.32 -3.55
C ILE A 151 -3.33 -29.04 -2.12
N TRP A 152 -2.82 -27.84 -1.84
CA TRP A 152 -2.40 -27.45 -0.49
C TRP A 152 -3.53 -26.91 0.39
N GLY A 153 -4.74 -26.75 -0.17
CA GLY A 153 -5.92 -26.29 0.55
C GLY A 153 -6.28 -24.82 0.35
N LEU A 154 -5.72 -24.13 -0.65
CA LEU A 154 -6.22 -22.82 -1.08
C LEU A 154 -7.46 -22.97 -1.97
N SER A 155 -8.39 -22.02 -1.89
CA SER A 155 -9.42 -21.90 -2.90
C SER A 155 -8.82 -21.39 -4.21
N HIS A 156 -9.49 -21.64 -5.33
CA HIS A 156 -9.04 -21.17 -6.65
C HIS A 156 -8.86 -19.64 -6.69
N GLU A 157 -9.78 -18.89 -6.07
CA GLU A 157 -9.71 -17.44 -5.94
C GLU A 157 -8.45 -17.00 -5.16
N ARG A 158 -8.18 -17.62 -4.01
CA ARG A 158 -6.98 -17.29 -3.22
C ARG A 158 -5.69 -17.71 -3.91
N GLY A 159 -5.71 -18.85 -4.62
CA GLY A 159 -4.60 -19.28 -5.48
C GLY A 159 -4.31 -18.25 -6.56
N PHE A 160 -5.34 -17.73 -7.22
CA PHE A 160 -5.21 -16.67 -8.22
C PHE A 160 -4.67 -15.37 -7.60
N GLU A 161 -5.19 -14.94 -6.45
CA GLU A 161 -4.65 -13.76 -5.73
C GLU A 161 -3.16 -13.93 -5.40
N ALA A 162 -2.74 -15.12 -4.99
CA ALA A 162 -1.36 -15.41 -4.60
C ALA A 162 -0.35 -15.35 -5.76
N VAL A 163 -0.81 -15.52 -7.00
CA VAL A 163 0.04 -15.40 -8.21
C VAL A 163 -0.10 -14.05 -8.93
N SER A 164 -1.07 -13.21 -8.54
CA SER A 164 -1.39 -11.96 -9.25
C SER A 164 -1.39 -10.73 -8.33
N LYS A 165 -2.42 -10.60 -7.50
CA LYS A 165 -2.68 -9.44 -6.65
C LYS A 165 -1.65 -9.29 -5.54
N GLU A 166 -1.29 -10.38 -4.87
CA GLU A 166 -0.39 -10.32 -3.71
C GLU A 166 1.05 -9.96 -4.12
N PRO A 167 1.65 -10.53 -5.19
CA PRO A 167 2.94 -10.07 -5.70
C PRO A 167 2.93 -8.60 -6.12
N ARG A 168 1.86 -8.14 -6.81
CA ARG A 168 1.70 -6.71 -7.14
C ARG A 168 1.66 -5.84 -5.88
N GLY A 169 0.93 -6.30 -4.86
CA GLY A 169 0.85 -5.64 -3.56
C GLY A 169 2.22 -5.46 -2.90
N VAL A 170 3.06 -6.49 -2.93
CA VAL A 170 4.45 -6.42 -2.43
C VAL A 170 5.22 -5.32 -3.14
N VAL A 171 5.24 -5.33 -4.47
CA VAL A 171 6.02 -4.37 -5.27
C VAL A 171 5.57 -2.93 -5.01
N VAL A 172 4.25 -2.69 -4.97
CA VAL A 172 3.69 -1.37 -4.71
C VAL A 172 4.02 -0.89 -3.29
N MET A 173 3.87 -1.75 -2.28
CA MET A 173 4.17 -1.38 -0.90
C MET A 173 5.67 -1.15 -0.70
N ALA A 174 6.52 -1.98 -1.28
CA ALA A 174 7.98 -1.82 -1.18
C ALA A 174 8.44 -0.51 -1.83
N ARG A 175 7.89 -0.15 -3.00
CA ARG A 175 8.12 1.16 -3.62
C ARG A 175 7.66 2.30 -2.70
N LEU A 176 6.42 2.22 -2.18
CA LEU A 176 5.86 3.27 -1.32
C LEU A 176 6.67 3.48 -0.03
N LYS A 177 7.21 2.42 0.57
CA LYS A 177 8.10 2.52 1.74
C LYS A 177 9.39 3.31 1.44
N ARG A 178 9.92 3.19 0.21
CA ARG A 178 11.19 3.83 -0.19
C ARG A 178 11.02 5.24 -0.72
N THR A 179 10.03 5.46 -1.60
CA THR A 179 9.83 6.76 -2.27
C THR A 179 8.80 7.63 -1.58
N GLY A 180 7.89 7.02 -0.83
CA GLY A 180 6.76 7.70 -0.23
C GLY A 180 7.13 8.39 1.08
N TYR A 181 6.52 9.55 1.32
CA TYR A 181 6.64 10.22 2.61
C TYR A 181 6.01 9.33 3.69
N ARG A 182 6.84 8.87 4.63
CA ARG A 182 6.48 7.96 5.73
C ARG A 182 5.76 6.68 5.26
N GLY A 183 5.96 6.25 4.02
CA GLY A 183 5.29 5.06 3.46
C GLY A 183 3.79 5.21 3.20
N VAL A 184 3.25 6.43 3.16
CA VAL A 184 1.80 6.69 2.99
C VAL A 184 1.48 7.48 1.72
N ILE A 185 2.34 8.42 1.33
CA ILE A 185 2.10 9.34 0.20
C ILE A 185 3.20 9.14 -0.83
N ASP A 186 2.86 8.70 -2.04
CA ASP A 186 3.81 8.64 -3.16
C ASP A 186 4.12 10.06 -3.62
N VAL A 187 5.37 10.50 -3.48
CA VAL A 187 5.80 11.82 -3.94
C VAL A 187 6.17 11.69 -5.41
N VAL A 188 5.24 12.07 -6.27
CA VAL A 188 5.47 12.11 -7.72
C VAL A 188 5.92 13.51 -8.11
N GLU A 189 7.15 13.63 -8.59
CA GLU A 189 7.66 14.88 -9.14
C GLU A 189 6.87 15.21 -10.42
N GLY A 190 6.03 16.24 -10.35
CA GLY A 190 5.06 16.60 -11.41
C GLY A 190 5.66 17.21 -12.68
N GLY A 191 6.97 17.08 -12.87
CA GLY A 191 7.75 17.75 -13.90
C GLY A 191 7.99 19.23 -13.61
N GLU A 192 9.03 19.79 -14.22
CA GLU A 192 9.22 21.24 -14.25
C GLU A 192 8.14 21.87 -15.14
N LYS A 193 7.48 22.92 -14.66
CA LYS A 193 6.63 23.74 -15.52
C LYS A 193 7.52 24.28 -16.64
N PRO A 194 7.15 24.14 -17.93
CA PRO A 194 7.92 24.73 -19.01
C PRO A 194 8.07 26.22 -18.73
N ALA A 195 9.31 26.73 -18.85
CA ALA A 195 9.59 28.14 -18.65
C ALA A 195 8.66 28.94 -19.55
N VAL A 196 7.86 29.82 -18.94
CA VAL A 196 7.10 30.82 -19.67
C VAL A 196 8.15 31.70 -20.33
N VAL A 197 8.36 31.53 -21.63
CA VAL A 197 9.15 32.45 -22.43
C VAL A 197 8.44 33.78 -22.29
N LYS A 198 9.01 34.68 -21.49
CA LYS A 198 8.61 36.08 -21.55
C LYS A 198 9.11 36.54 -22.90
N GLU A 199 8.19 36.81 -23.82
CA GLU A 199 8.50 37.61 -24.99
C GLU A 199 8.94 38.97 -24.46
N ASP A 200 10.26 39.19 -24.44
CA ASP A 200 10.82 40.49 -24.17
C ASP A 200 10.40 41.40 -25.34
N GLU A 201 9.47 42.32 -25.05
CA GLU A 201 9.13 43.43 -25.95
C GLU A 201 10.38 44.31 -26.13
N VAL A 202 11.14 44.04 -27.19
CA VAL A 202 12.15 44.96 -27.70
C VAL A 202 11.44 45.97 -28.60
N GLY A 203 11.09 47.13 -28.05
CA GLY A 203 10.92 48.37 -28.84
C GLY A 203 12.27 48.77 -29.46
N ARG A 204 12.38 49.41 -30.62
CA ARG A 204 11.57 50.40 -31.33
C ARG A 204 12.11 50.47 -32.76
N GLU A 205 11.28 50.76 -33.75
CA GLU A 205 11.53 51.94 -34.60
C GLU A 205 10.26 52.42 -35.30
N THR A 206 10.13 53.74 -35.28
CA THR A 206 8.99 54.56 -35.68
C THR A 206 8.94 54.78 -37.19
N VAL A 207 7.76 54.60 -37.81
CA VAL A 207 7.39 55.30 -39.04
C VAL A 207 6.06 56.01 -38.84
N LYS A 208 6.07 57.33 -39.04
CA LYS A 208 4.92 58.23 -38.93
C LYS A 208 4.10 58.23 -40.23
N GLN A 209 2.78 58.20 -40.10
CA GLN A 209 1.75 58.88 -40.91
C GLN A 209 0.39 58.30 -40.45
N GLY A 210 -0.68 59.02 -40.13
CA GLY A 210 -1.02 60.43 -40.08
C GLY A 210 -2.53 60.51 -39.78
N GLN A 211 -2.93 61.61 -39.11
CA GLN A 211 -4.29 62.18 -39.01
C GLN A 211 -5.38 61.45 -38.21
N GLY A 212 -6.08 62.21 -37.36
CA GLY A 212 -7.49 61.93 -37.01
C GLY A 212 -7.95 62.09 -35.57
N GLN A 213 -8.02 63.33 -35.07
CA GLN A 213 -9.05 63.87 -34.17
C GLN A 213 -9.46 63.15 -32.85
N LYS A 214 -8.98 63.72 -31.73
CA LYS A 214 -9.76 64.43 -30.68
C LYS A 214 -11.10 63.78 -30.22
N ARG A 215 -11.14 63.25 -28.98
CA ARG A 215 -11.78 63.88 -27.80
C ARG A 215 -11.69 62.99 -26.55
N LYS A 216 -11.54 63.69 -25.42
CA LYS A 216 -11.48 63.22 -24.03
C LYS A 216 -12.79 63.66 -23.37
N SER A 217 -13.43 62.79 -22.60
CA SER A 217 -14.41 63.11 -21.54
C SER A 217 -14.65 61.80 -20.77
N GLU A 218 -14.19 61.68 -19.53
CA GLU A 218 -14.87 62.12 -18.29
C GLU A 218 -16.06 61.24 -17.88
N GLU A 219 -16.08 61.04 -16.57
CA GLU A 219 -16.90 60.21 -15.69
C GLU A 219 -18.38 60.06 -16.06
N ALA A 220 -18.88 58.84 -15.90
CA ALA A 220 -20.29 58.58 -15.63
C ALA A 220 -20.40 57.45 -14.59
N LEU A 221 -21.06 57.78 -13.48
CA LEU A 221 -21.58 56.87 -12.48
C LEU A 221 -22.57 55.89 -13.14
N ASP A 222 -22.47 54.60 -12.86
CA ASP A 222 -23.65 53.73 -12.86
C ASP A 222 -23.46 52.52 -11.93
N GLY A 223 -24.51 52.23 -11.16
CA GLY A 223 -24.56 51.18 -10.17
C GLY A 223 -24.65 49.80 -10.84
N GLY A 224 -23.79 48.88 -10.41
CA GLY A 224 -23.84 47.49 -10.81
C GLY A 224 -23.57 46.58 -9.62
N GLU A 225 -24.59 45.86 -9.16
CA GLU A 225 -24.47 44.80 -8.17
C GLU A 225 -23.40 43.80 -8.59
N LYS A 226 -22.40 43.57 -7.73
CA LYS A 226 -21.36 42.57 -7.98
C LYS A 226 -21.98 41.18 -7.94
N GLN A 227 -22.03 40.50 -9.09
CA GLN A 227 -22.37 39.09 -9.18
C GLN A 227 -21.44 38.27 -8.26
N ILE A 228 -22.03 37.68 -7.21
CA ILE A 228 -21.35 36.82 -6.25
C ILE A 228 -20.98 35.50 -6.96
N SER A 229 -19.71 35.09 -6.87
CA SER A 229 -19.26 33.83 -7.48
C SER A 229 -20.02 32.64 -6.86
N LYS A 230 -20.32 31.60 -7.67
CA LYS A 230 -21.03 30.39 -7.24
C LYS A 230 -20.43 29.73 -5.98
N ARG A 231 -19.14 29.96 -5.72
CA ARG A 231 -18.41 29.44 -4.55
C ARG A 231 -18.77 30.17 -3.25
N GLU A 232 -19.03 31.47 -3.34
CA GLU A 232 -19.32 32.32 -2.19
C GLU A 232 -20.79 32.21 -1.77
N ALA A 233 -21.72 32.05 -2.73
CA ALA A 233 -23.11 31.69 -2.47
C ALA A 233 -23.22 30.35 -1.71
N LYS A 234 -22.44 29.33 -2.11
CA LYS A 234 -22.42 28.02 -1.45
C LYS A 234 -21.86 28.08 -0.02
N ARG A 235 -20.88 28.95 0.23
CA ARG A 235 -20.31 29.16 1.57
C ARG A 235 -21.31 29.83 2.51
N ARG A 236 -22.03 30.84 2.04
CA ARG A 236 -23.10 31.51 2.81
C ARG A 236 -24.27 30.57 3.12
N ALA A 237 -24.70 29.76 2.16
CA ALA A 237 -25.76 28.77 2.39
C ALA A 237 -25.39 27.71 3.44
N LYS A 238 -24.12 27.27 3.47
CA LYS A 238 -23.63 26.33 4.49
C LYS A 238 -23.55 26.98 5.88
N ALA A 239 -23.12 28.24 5.95
CA ALA A 239 -23.08 28.99 7.21
C ALA A 239 -24.48 29.21 7.80
N ALA A 240 -25.45 29.58 6.96
CA ALA A 240 -26.84 29.77 7.38
C ALA A 240 -27.47 28.48 7.96
N LYS A 241 -27.22 27.33 7.33
CA LYS A 241 -27.69 26.02 7.85
C LYS A 241 -27.05 25.64 9.18
N LEU A 242 -25.79 26.02 9.42
CA LEU A 242 -25.09 25.72 10.68
C LEU A 242 -25.69 26.52 11.85
N VAL A 243 -26.02 27.79 11.60
CA VAL A 243 -26.67 28.68 12.58
C VAL A 243 -28.08 28.17 12.92
N GLN A 244 -28.82 27.71 11.91
CA GLN A 244 -30.17 27.15 12.11
C GLN A 244 -30.14 25.84 12.89
N ALA A 245 -29.13 25.00 12.69
CA ALA A 245 -28.95 23.75 13.45
C ALA A 245 -28.57 23.99 14.92
N GLN A 246 -27.90 25.09 15.23
CA GLN A 246 -27.55 25.47 16.60
C GLN A 246 -28.72 26.11 17.37
N GLY A 247 -29.63 26.81 16.66
CA GLY A 247 -30.83 27.39 17.25
C GLY A 247 -31.87 26.37 17.74
N ASN A 248 -31.98 25.22 17.07
CA ASN A 248 -32.96 24.18 17.41
C ASN A 248 -32.57 23.27 18.58
N ALA A 249 -31.34 23.35 19.10
CA ALA A 249 -30.85 22.48 20.18
C ALA A 249 -31.06 23.06 21.60
N SER A 250 -31.66 24.25 21.73
CA SER A 250 -31.63 25.04 22.98
C SER A 250 -33.02 25.33 23.58
N GLY A 251 -34.08 24.64 23.16
CA GLY A 251 -35.45 24.94 23.59
C GLY A 251 -36.25 23.71 23.98
N ASP A 252 -35.98 23.13 25.14
CA ASP A 252 -37.01 22.43 25.92
C ASP A 252 -36.59 22.36 27.40
N GLY A 253 -37.36 23.01 28.28
CA GLY A 253 -37.08 23.01 29.72
C GLY A 253 -37.93 23.98 30.55
N LYS A 254 -39.08 23.50 31.02
CA LYS A 254 -39.80 23.82 32.30
C LYS A 254 -41.17 23.12 32.27
N GLU A 255 -41.74 22.53 33.32
CA GLU A 255 -41.93 23.05 34.68
C GLU A 255 -42.31 21.88 35.64
N VAL A 256 -41.80 21.87 36.86
CA VAL A 256 -42.32 21.06 37.99
C VAL A 256 -42.90 22.04 39.00
N GLY A 257 -44.17 21.88 39.34
CA GLY A 257 -44.88 22.64 40.37
C GLY A 257 -45.13 21.79 41.61
N ASP A 258 -44.90 22.39 42.77
CA ASP A 258 -45.06 21.84 44.12
C ASP A 258 -46.52 21.58 44.51
N GLY A 259 -46.74 20.59 45.39
CA GLY A 259 -48.04 20.33 46.03
C GLY A 259 -47.93 19.35 47.21
N GLU A 260 -48.25 19.85 48.40
CA GLU A 260 -48.16 19.19 49.71
C GLU A 260 -49.14 18.01 49.93
N GLY A 261 -48.71 17.08 50.80
CA GLY A 261 -49.51 16.53 51.91
C GLY A 261 -50.63 15.53 51.63
N THR A 262 -50.47 14.27 52.05
CA THR A 262 -51.24 13.64 53.15
C THR A 262 -50.95 12.13 53.25
N VAL A 263 -50.76 11.66 54.49
CA VAL A 263 -50.66 10.25 54.88
C VAL A 263 -52.09 9.69 55.02
N PRO A 264 -52.32 8.39 54.76
CA PRO A 264 -52.89 7.63 55.87
C PRO A 264 -52.26 6.24 56.07
N VAL A 265 -52.30 5.89 57.35
CA VAL A 265 -52.11 4.58 57.97
C VAL A 265 -53.32 3.70 57.65
N GLY A 266 -53.15 2.38 57.51
CA GLY A 266 -54.27 1.44 57.58
C GLY A 266 -53.96 0.03 57.10
N GLU A 267 -53.83 -0.88 58.05
CA GLU A 267 -53.69 -2.33 57.91
C GLU A 267 -54.89 -3.00 57.23
N GLY A 268 -54.65 -4.18 56.65
CA GLY A 268 -55.63 -5.12 56.11
C GLY A 268 -54.94 -6.25 55.35
#